data_AF-A0A3E0QSH1-F1
#
_entry.id   AF-A0A3E0QSH1-F1
#
_cell.length_a   1.000
_cell.length_b   1.000
_cell.length_c   1.000
_cell.angle_alpha   90.00
_cell.angle_beta   90.00
_cell.angle_gamma   90.00
#
_symmetry.space_group_name_H-M   'P 1'
#
loop_
_entity.id
_entity.type
_entity.pdbx_description
1 polymer ?
#
loop_
_entity_poly.entity_id
_entity_poly.type
_entity_poly.pdbx_seq_one_letter_code
_entity_poly.pdbx_strand_id
1 'polypeptide(L)'
;MAEIDKYAALPEHRGKYVDDLVAAAVLVAREHGIRWFVTLLEPLFCRAIKILYHPPMTPLGPKTFYKGDDVIPVVMDVRDVVAHPEKYNIKLRPVLAAVGDAC
;
A
#
# COMPACT_ATOMS: atom_id res chain seq x y z
N MET A 1 10.96 -6.57 -6.21
CA MET A 1 9.54 -6.96 -5.99
C MET A 1 9.41 -7.30 -4.51
N ALA A 2 8.29 -6.97 -3.88
CA ALA A 2 8.03 -7.30 -2.49
C ALA A 2 6.57 -7.74 -2.30
N GLU A 3 6.30 -8.44 -1.21
CA GLU A 3 4.94 -8.79 -0.78
C GLU A 3 4.53 -7.91 0.40
N ILE A 4 3.28 -7.44 0.41
CA ILE A 4 2.66 -6.89 1.61
C ILE A 4 1.70 -7.95 2.16
N ASP A 5 2.17 -8.71 3.14
CA ASP A 5 1.42 -9.83 3.75
C ASP A 5 0.23 -9.34 4.57
N LYS A 6 0.37 -8.20 5.27
CA LYS A 6 -0.67 -7.72 6.19
C LYS A 6 -0.80 -6.21 6.26
N TYR A 7 -2.05 -5.77 6.09
CA TYR A 7 -2.51 -4.43 6.48
C TYR A 7 -3.33 -4.56 7.75
N ALA A 8 -2.97 -3.82 8.79
CA ALA A 8 -3.67 -3.87 10.07
C ALA A 8 -3.78 -2.47 10.69
N ALA A 9 -4.96 -2.16 11.18
CA ALA A 9 -5.22 -1.01 12.04
C ALA A 9 -6.08 -1.47 13.21
N LEU A 10 -5.79 -0.94 14.41
CA LEU A 10 -6.65 -1.13 15.57
C LEU A 10 -8.06 -0.61 15.27
N PRO A 11 -9.13 -1.24 15.80
CA PRO A 11 -10.52 -0.86 15.52
C PRO A 11 -10.80 0.65 15.64
N GLU A 12 -10.32 1.28 16.70
CA GLU A 12 -10.43 2.71 17.01
C GLU A 12 -9.65 3.63 16.06
N HIS A 13 -8.87 3.05 15.15
CA HIS A 13 -7.98 3.75 14.22
C HIS A 13 -8.28 3.43 12.74
N ARG A 14 -9.27 2.57 12.48
CA ARG A 14 -9.71 2.25 11.11
C ARG A 14 -10.24 3.50 10.42
N GLY A 15 -9.89 3.69 9.15
CA GLY A 15 -10.25 4.87 8.36
C GLY A 15 -9.40 6.12 8.61
N LYS A 16 -8.87 6.31 9.84
CA LYS A 16 -8.10 7.52 10.20
C LYS A 16 -6.70 7.56 9.60
N TYR A 17 -6.03 6.42 9.49
CA TYR A 17 -4.61 6.34 9.10
C TYR A 17 -4.39 5.64 7.76
N VAL A 18 -5.42 5.52 6.91
CA VAL A 18 -5.29 4.83 5.62
C VAL A 18 -4.30 5.58 4.72
N ASP A 19 -4.36 6.91 4.69
CA ASP A 19 -3.43 7.74 3.93
C ASP A 19 -1.98 7.54 4.38
N ASP A 20 -1.73 7.50 5.69
CA ASP A 20 -0.40 7.31 6.25
C ASP A 20 0.13 5.89 5.96
N LEU A 21 -0.74 4.87 5.99
CA LEU A 21 -0.40 3.48 5.69
C LEU A 21 -0.06 3.27 4.21
N VAL A 22 -0.80 3.90 3.30
CA VAL A 22 -0.47 3.87 1.86
C VAL A 22 0.81 4.67 1.58
N ALA A 23 0.97 5.85 2.19
CA ALA A 23 2.17 6.66 2.07
C ALA A 23 3.42 5.91 2.56
N ALA A 24 3.32 5.15 3.65
CA ALA A 24 4.41 4.29 4.14
C ALA A 24 4.80 3.22 3.13
N ALA A 25 3.84 2.55 2.49
CA ALA A 25 4.15 1.55 1.45
C ALA A 25 4.86 2.17 0.24
N VAL A 26 4.44 3.36 -0.20
CA VAL A 26 5.09 4.09 -1.30
C VAL A 26 6.48 4.59 -0.91
N LEU A 27 6.66 5.02 0.34
CA LEU A 27 7.96 5.42 0.86
C LEU A 27 8.94 4.23 0.85
N VAL A 28 8.53 3.08 1.39
CA VAL A 28 9.33 1.85 1.35
C VAL A 28 9.65 1.44 -0.08
N ALA A 29 8.69 1.59 -1.01
CA ALA A 29 8.95 1.31 -2.41
C ALA A 29 10.02 2.22 -3.02
N ARG A 30 9.99 3.51 -2.67
CA ARG A 30 10.98 4.50 -3.10
C ARG A 30 12.37 4.19 -2.54
N GLU A 31 12.47 3.91 -1.25
CA GLU A 31 13.74 3.68 -0.56
C GLU A 31 14.44 2.39 -1.03
N HIS A 32 13.66 1.35 -1.34
CA HIS A 32 14.19 0.05 -1.74
C HIS A 32 14.11 -0.23 -3.25
N GLY A 33 13.70 0.74 -4.07
CA GLY A 33 13.56 0.57 -5.52
C GLY A 33 12.53 -0.51 -5.91
N ILE A 34 11.48 -0.69 -5.12
CA ILE A 34 10.45 -1.69 -5.37
C ILE A 34 9.52 -1.18 -6.47
N ARG A 35 9.44 -1.92 -7.58
CA ARG A 35 8.50 -1.63 -8.66
C ARG A 35 7.13 -2.29 -8.48
N TRP A 36 7.10 -3.47 -7.86
CA TRP A 36 5.86 -4.25 -7.72
C TRP A 36 5.65 -4.69 -6.28
N PHE A 37 4.44 -4.46 -5.79
CA PHE A 37 3.89 -5.14 -4.63
C PHE A 37 2.93 -6.22 -5.07
N VAL A 38 3.02 -7.39 -4.43
CA VAL A 38 2.00 -8.44 -4.49
C VAL A 38 1.33 -8.51 -3.13
N THR A 39 0.01 -8.65 -3.08
CA THR A 39 -0.72 -8.73 -1.81
C THR A 39 -2.06 -9.43 -1.96
N LEU A 40 -2.55 -10.02 -0.87
CA LEU A 40 -3.90 -10.53 -0.73
C LEU A 40 -4.75 -9.47 -0.02
N LEU A 41 -5.70 -8.87 -0.73
CA LEU A 41 -6.55 -7.83 -0.15
C LEU A 41 -7.94 -8.36 0.17
N GLU A 42 -8.44 -8.05 1.35
CA GLU A 42 -9.87 -8.17 1.65
C GLU A 42 -10.69 -7.34 0.63
N PRO A 43 -11.82 -7.85 0.10
CA PRO A 43 -12.58 -7.21 -0.98
C PRO A 43 -12.99 -5.75 -0.75
N LEU A 44 -13.45 -5.39 0.45
CA LEU A 44 -13.84 -4.03 0.79
C LEU A 44 -12.61 -3.12 0.83
N PHE A 45 -11.50 -3.56 1.41
CA PHE A 45 -10.25 -2.82 1.41
C PHE A 45 -9.67 -2.66 0.00
N CYS A 46 -9.71 -3.71 -0.82
CA CYS A 46 -9.34 -3.64 -2.24
C CYS A 46 -10.16 -2.58 -2.99
N ARG A 47 -11.47 -2.51 -2.73
CA ARG A 47 -12.35 -1.51 -3.32
C ARG A 47 -12.00 -0.10 -2.83
N ALA A 48 -11.77 0.07 -1.52
CA ALA A 48 -11.40 1.35 -0.94
C ALA A 48 -10.10 1.89 -1.57
N ILE A 49 -9.05 1.06 -1.67
CA ILE A 49 -7.79 1.47 -2.31
C ILE A 49 -7.99 1.90 -3.77
N LYS A 50 -8.77 1.14 -4.54
CA LYS A 50 -9.07 1.48 -5.94
C LYS A 50 -9.79 2.82 -6.09
N ILE A 51 -10.76 3.11 -5.22
CA ILE A 51 -11.55 4.34 -5.28
C ILE A 51 -10.78 5.55 -4.76
N LEU A 52 -10.00 5.38 -3.68
CA LEU A 52 -9.34 6.50 -3.01
C LEU A 52 -8.07 6.93 -3.75
N TYR A 53 -7.28 5.97 -4.21
CA TYR A 53 -5.94 6.24 -4.74
C TYR A 53 -5.80 5.91 -6.21
N HIS A 54 -6.72 5.16 -6.83
CA HIS A 54 -6.64 4.73 -8.23
C HIS A 54 -5.27 4.16 -8.68
N PRO A 55 -4.58 3.34 -7.87
CA PRO A 55 -3.23 2.90 -8.21
C PRO A 55 -3.27 1.87 -9.37
N PRO A 56 -2.17 1.71 -10.13
CA PRO A 56 -2.08 0.69 -11.17
C PRO A 56 -2.12 -0.72 -10.54
N MET A 57 -3.32 -1.32 -10.50
CA MET A 57 -3.61 -2.60 -9.85
C MET A 57 -4.16 -3.62 -10.83
N THR A 58 -3.57 -4.81 -10.85
CA THR A 58 -4.07 -5.95 -11.65
C THR A 58 -4.42 -7.11 -10.73
N PRO A 59 -5.69 -7.58 -10.71
CA PRO A 59 -6.03 -8.84 -10.07
C PRO A 59 -5.29 -10.00 -10.74
N LEU A 60 -4.67 -10.87 -9.93
CA LEU A 60 -3.97 -12.06 -10.42
C LEU A 60 -4.89 -13.29 -10.53
N GLY A 61 -6.12 -13.18 -10.03
CA GLY A 61 -7.08 -14.28 -10.01
C GLY A 61 -8.43 -13.85 -9.42
N PRO A 62 -9.35 -14.82 -9.27
CA PRO A 62 -10.65 -14.57 -8.67
C PRO A 62 -10.55 -14.32 -7.16
N LYS A 63 -11.63 -13.79 -6.59
CA LYS A 63 -11.83 -13.76 -5.13
C LYS A 63 -11.76 -15.20 -4.61
N THR A 64 -10.93 -15.44 -3.60
CA THR A 64 -10.62 -16.76 -3.06
C THR A 64 -10.69 -16.72 -1.54
N PHE A 65 -11.26 -17.74 -0.92
CA PHE A 65 -11.27 -17.86 0.54
C PHE A 65 -9.90 -18.29 1.05
N TYR A 66 -9.31 -17.51 1.96
CA TYR A 66 -7.98 -17.77 2.54
C TYR A 66 -7.92 -17.34 4.00
N LYS A 67 -7.50 -18.25 4.88
CA LYS A 67 -7.28 -17.99 6.32
C LYS A 67 -8.48 -17.32 7.03
N GLY A 68 -9.70 -17.75 6.72
CA GLY A 68 -10.90 -17.35 7.44
C GLY A 68 -11.66 -16.17 6.82
N ASP A 69 -11.21 -15.62 5.69
CA ASP A 69 -11.92 -14.55 4.98
C ASP A 69 -11.73 -14.68 3.46
N ASP A 70 -12.54 -13.96 2.70
CA ASP A 70 -12.34 -13.78 1.26
C ASP A 70 -11.20 -12.78 1.00
N VAL A 71 -10.35 -13.10 0.03
CA VAL A 71 -9.28 -12.21 -0.44
C VAL A 71 -9.23 -12.14 -1.96
N ILE A 72 -8.63 -11.07 -2.46
CA ILE A 72 -8.36 -10.85 -3.88
C ILE A 72 -6.83 -10.74 -4.04
N PRO A 73 -6.18 -11.67 -4.75
CA PRO A 73 -4.76 -11.56 -5.06
C PRO A 73 -4.55 -10.45 -6.09
N VAL A 74 -3.68 -9.48 -5.79
CA VAL A 74 -3.42 -8.33 -6.66
C VAL A 74 -1.93 -8.06 -6.77
N VAL A 75 -1.52 -7.57 -7.93
CA VAL A 75 -0.21 -6.93 -8.14
C VAL A 75 -0.41 -5.43 -8.37
N MET A 76 0.43 -4.60 -7.75
CA MET A 76 0.46 -3.15 -7.90
C MET A 76 1.78 -2.75 -8.58
N ASP A 77 1.75 -2.08 -9.74
CA ASP A 77 2.94 -1.40 -10.30
C ASP A 77 3.03 0.00 -9.68
N VAL A 78 3.97 0.17 -8.75
CA VAL A 78 4.11 1.40 -7.96
C VAL A 78 5.13 2.37 -8.53
N ARG A 79 5.71 2.10 -9.70
CA ARG A 79 6.73 2.98 -10.29
C ARG A 79 6.20 4.39 -10.59
N ASP A 80 5.03 4.49 -11.22
CA ASP A 80 4.40 5.80 -11.48
C ASP A 80 3.93 6.46 -10.17
N VAL A 81 3.47 5.64 -9.22
CA VAL A 81 3.01 6.10 -7.90
C VAL A 81 4.17 6.71 -7.10
N VAL A 82 5.35 6.11 -7.14
CA VAL A 82 6.56 6.63 -6.49
C VAL A 82 7.05 7.92 -7.16
N ALA A 83 6.97 7.99 -8.49
CA ALA A 83 7.40 9.17 -9.25
C ALA A 83 6.45 10.37 -9.08
N HIS A 84 5.15 10.10 -8.97
CA HIS A 84 4.07 11.11 -8.96
C HIS A 84 3.00 10.80 -7.91
N PRO A 85 3.33 10.72 -6.61
CA PRO A 85 2.40 10.29 -5.55
C PRO A 85 1.15 11.17 -5.45
N GLU A 86 1.26 12.47 -5.77
CA GLU A 86 0.17 13.43 -5.77
C GLU A 86 -0.93 13.10 -6.79
N LYS A 87 -0.58 12.48 -7.93
CA LYS A 87 -1.55 12.00 -8.94
C LYS A 87 -2.48 10.92 -8.38
N TYR A 88 -2.02 10.24 -7.34
CA TYR A 88 -2.71 9.13 -6.69
C TYR A 88 -3.22 9.51 -5.29
N ASN A 89 -3.40 10.81 -5.00
CA ASN A 89 -3.85 11.34 -3.70
C ASN A 89 -2.93 10.97 -2.51
N ILE A 90 -1.67 10.59 -2.78
CA ILE A 90 -0.72 10.20 -1.74
C ILE A 90 0.15 11.39 -1.36
N LYS A 91 0.14 11.73 -0.08
CA LYS A 91 1.00 12.79 0.48
C LYS A 91 2.17 12.16 1.19
N LEU A 92 3.34 12.15 0.55
CA LEU A 92 4.56 11.74 1.21
C LEU A 92 5.00 12.85 2.16
N ARG A 93 5.01 12.56 3.46
CA ARG A 93 5.61 13.48 4.43
C ARG A 93 7.13 13.49 4.20
N PRO A 94 7.81 14.63 4.43
CA PRO A 94 9.26 14.64 4.48
C PRO A 94 9.66 13.62 5.53
N VAL A 95 10.46 12.63 5.14
CA VAL A 95 11.19 11.85 6.12
C VAL A 95 12.11 12.87 6.77
N LEU A 96 11.87 13.20 8.05
CA LEU A 96 12.91 13.80 8.85
C LEU A 96 14.07 12.84 8.68
N ALA A 97 15.11 13.26 7.95
CA ALA A 97 16.32 12.47 7.81
C ALA A 97 16.62 12.00 9.23
N ALA A 98 16.56 10.68 9.44
CA ALA A 98 16.89 10.10 10.72
C ALA A 98 18.14 10.83 11.17
N VAL A 99 18.09 11.44 12.36
CA VAL A 99 19.23 12.17 12.92
C VAL A 99 20.41 11.22 12.77
N GLY A 100 21.24 11.52 11.77
CA GLY A 100 22.47 10.82 11.55
C GLY A 100 23.34 11.13 12.76
N ASP A 101 24.05 10.11 13.19
CA ASP A 101 25.15 10.18 14.13
C ASP A 101 24.76 10.34 15.60
N ALA A 102 24.54 9.18 16.25
CA ALA A 102 25.04 8.97 17.60
C ALA A 102 25.36 7.48 17.82
N CYS A 103 26.65 7.16 17.60
CA CYS A 103 27.44 6.01 18.08
C CYS A 103 27.07 4.59 17.64
#